data_AF-W2CTX0-F1
#
_entry.id   AF-W2CTX0-F1
#
_cell.length_a   1.000
_cell.length_b   1.000
_cell.length_c   1.000
_cell.angle_alpha   90.00
_cell.angle_beta   90.00
_cell.angle_gamma   90.00
#
_symmetry.space_group_name_H-M   'P 1'
#
loop_
_entity.id
_entity.type
_entity.pdbx_description
1 polymer ?
#
loop_
_entity_poly.entity_id
_entity_poly.type
_entity_poly.pdbx_seq_one_letter_code
_entity_poly.pdbx_strand_id
1 'polypeptide(L)'
;MSITLPAKLTTIENSAFEDCSGLKSIIVKSKNPPAVDGSSFNGIKLSEVTLYIPKGSRAAYATAPVWKEFKQIVESTVANIVLPEARIYTTKGRLCLSLPHTVLTQVYNLSGGLVHTFRASAGDNSVPLAAGVYIIRAGEYTQKIIVN
;
A
#
# COMPACT_ATOMS: atom_id res chain seq x y z
N MET A 1 3.46 5.39 11.09
CA MET A 1 4.04 6.27 10.05
C MET A 1 4.73 5.41 8.99
N SER A 2 4.62 5.81 7.72
CA SER A 2 5.26 5.13 6.58
C SER A 2 6.03 6.14 5.72
N ILE A 3 7.10 5.69 5.07
CA ILE A 3 7.92 6.50 4.16
C ILE A 3 8.00 5.80 2.81
N THR A 4 7.93 6.56 1.72
CA THR A 4 8.09 6.04 0.36
C THR A 4 9.30 6.65 -0.32
N LEU A 5 10.25 5.82 -0.72
CA LEU A 5 11.48 6.19 -1.40
C LEU A 5 11.36 5.96 -2.92
N PRO A 6 11.55 6.98 -3.76
CA PRO A 6 11.29 6.91 -5.19
C PRO A 6 12.27 6.00 -5.94
N ALA A 7 11.89 5.57 -7.15
CA ALA A 7 12.64 4.56 -7.91
C ALA A 7 14.01 5.03 -8.40
N LYS A 8 14.18 6.35 -8.52
CA LYS A 8 15.43 6.99 -8.94
C LYS A 8 16.30 7.44 -7.76
N LEU A 9 15.91 7.14 -6.52
CA LEU A 9 16.70 7.50 -5.35
C LEU A 9 17.98 6.66 -5.34
N THR A 10 19.13 7.33 -5.39
CA THR A 10 20.45 6.68 -5.36
C THR A 10 21.11 6.75 -3.99
N THR A 11 20.83 7.81 -3.23
CA THR A 11 21.53 8.11 -1.98
C THR A 11 20.58 8.66 -0.93
N ILE A 12 20.76 8.26 0.33
CA ILE A 12 20.14 8.81 1.52
C ILE A 12 21.27 9.37 2.38
N GLU A 13 21.24 10.68 2.58
CA GLU A 13 22.30 11.39 3.30
C GLU A 13 22.14 11.29 4.82
N ASN A 14 23.15 11.78 5.53
CA ASN A 14 23.24 11.74 6.98
C ASN A 14 21.98 12.38 7.63
N SER A 15 21.50 11.76 8.71
CA SER A 15 20.35 12.19 9.51
C SER A 15 19.00 12.35 8.77
N ALA A 16 18.88 11.89 7.52
CA ALA A 16 17.66 12.09 6.71
C ALA A 16 16.37 11.59 7.38
N PHE A 17 16.47 10.54 8.21
CA PHE A 17 15.36 9.97 8.98
C PHE A 17 15.74 9.77 10.46
N GLU A 18 16.71 10.52 10.97
CA GLU A 18 17.10 10.42 12.38
C GLU A 18 15.90 10.69 13.30
N ASP A 19 15.82 9.92 14.40
CA ASP A 19 14.80 10.03 15.44
C ASP A 19 13.34 9.86 14.99
N CYS A 20 13.09 9.31 13.79
CA CYS A 20 11.75 8.92 13.34
C CYS A 20 11.25 7.64 14.04
N SER A 21 11.23 7.63 15.38
CA SER A 21 10.86 6.51 16.25
C SER A 21 9.45 5.94 16.01
N GLY A 22 8.55 6.73 15.43
CA GLY A 22 7.20 6.31 15.02
C GLY A 22 7.13 5.58 13.67
N LEU A 23 8.26 5.40 12.97
CA LEU A 23 8.32 4.75 11.67
C LEU A 23 8.01 3.25 11.80
N LYS A 24 7.03 2.78 11.03
CA LYS A 24 6.58 1.37 11.04
C LYS A 24 6.79 0.67 9.71
N SER A 25 6.86 1.42 8.61
CA SER A 25 7.14 0.84 7.30
C SER A 25 7.91 1.77 6.38
N ILE A 26 8.73 1.17 5.52
CA ILE A 26 9.45 1.85 4.45
C ILE A 26 9.13 1.14 3.14
N ILE A 27 8.72 1.91 2.14
CA ILE A 27 8.41 1.42 0.80
C ILE A 27 9.50 1.93 -0.14
N VAL A 28 10.30 1.03 -0.69
CA VAL A 28 11.36 1.39 -1.64
C VAL A 28 10.91 1.00 -3.04
N LYS A 29 10.98 1.95 -3.98
CA LYS A 29 10.62 1.70 -5.38
C LYS A 29 11.82 1.31 -6.24
N SER A 30 13.04 1.52 -5.77
CA SER A 30 14.26 1.13 -6.49
C SER A 30 14.49 -0.38 -6.41
N LYS A 31 14.93 -0.99 -7.52
CA LYS A 31 15.37 -2.39 -7.53
C LYS A 31 16.71 -2.58 -6.82
N ASN A 32 17.56 -1.56 -6.85
CA ASN A 32 18.85 -1.58 -6.20
C ASN A 32 18.77 -0.75 -4.91
N PRO A 33 19.31 -1.24 -3.79
CA PRO A 33 19.32 -0.50 -2.54
C PRO A 33 20.04 0.85 -2.72
N PRO A 34 19.39 1.98 -2.41
CA PRO A 34 20.08 3.27 -2.34
C PRO A 34 21.25 3.18 -1.36
N ALA A 35 22.33 3.90 -1.64
CA ALA A 35 23.41 4.10 -0.69
C ALA A 35 22.87 4.87 0.52
N VAL A 36 23.20 4.41 1.73
CA VAL A 36 22.72 5.02 2.98
C VAL A 36 23.94 5.38 3.81
N ASP A 37 23.99 6.62 4.29
CA ASP A 37 24.96 7.02 5.28
C ASP A 37 24.64 6.37 6.65
N GLY A 38 25.65 5.98 7.42
CA GLY A 38 25.49 5.11 8.59
C GLY A 38 24.52 5.64 9.67
N SER A 39 24.35 6.97 9.74
CA SER A 39 23.48 7.63 10.72
C SER A 39 22.12 8.06 10.19
N SER A 40 21.78 7.81 8.91
CA SER A 40 20.49 8.24 8.33
C SER A 40 19.26 7.70 9.06
N PHE A 41 19.38 6.55 9.74
CA PHE A 41 18.29 5.90 10.50
C PHE A 41 18.62 5.75 12.00
N ASN A 42 19.50 6.61 12.53
CA ASN A 42 19.82 6.61 13.95
C ASN A 42 18.56 6.86 14.80
N GLY A 43 18.48 6.21 15.96
CA GLY A 43 17.27 6.25 16.81
C GLY A 43 16.10 5.39 16.33
N ILE A 44 16.21 4.67 15.20
CA ILE A 44 15.15 3.78 14.69
C ILE A 44 15.53 2.31 14.89
N LYS A 45 14.61 1.54 15.48
CA LYS A 45 14.72 0.08 15.56
C LYS A 45 14.30 -0.57 14.24
N LEU A 46 15.20 -0.61 13.26
CA LEU A 46 14.95 -1.16 11.91
C LEU A 46 14.42 -2.61 11.92
N SER A 47 14.77 -3.39 12.94
CA SER A 47 14.25 -4.75 13.12
C SER A 47 12.73 -4.84 13.35
N GLU A 48 12.08 -3.75 13.78
CA GLU A 48 10.61 -3.65 13.94
C GLU A 48 9.92 -2.92 12.79
N VAL A 49 10.68 -2.46 11.79
CA VAL A 49 10.16 -1.76 10.62
C VAL A 49 9.98 -2.75 9.48
N THR A 50 8.82 -2.73 8.83
CA THR A 50 8.59 -3.54 7.63
C THR A 50 9.16 -2.83 6.39
N LEU A 51 10.06 -3.49 5.69
CA LEU A 51 10.65 -3.01 4.44
C LEU A 51 9.95 -3.64 3.24
N TYR A 52 9.29 -2.82 2.42
CA TYR A 52 8.68 -3.24 1.17
C TYR A 52 9.60 -2.90 -0.01
N ILE A 53 10.01 -3.92 -0.77
CA ILE A 53 10.93 -3.78 -1.91
C ILE A 53 10.31 -4.33 -3.19
N PRO A 54 10.80 -3.98 -4.39
CA PRO A 54 10.33 -4.57 -5.63
C PRO A 54 10.68 -6.07 -5.69
N LYS A 55 9.78 -6.89 -6.21
CA LYS A 55 10.01 -8.33 -6.42
C LYS A 55 11.30 -8.60 -7.20
N GLY A 56 12.07 -9.58 -6.74
CA GLY A 56 13.37 -9.96 -7.29
C GLY A 56 14.54 -9.15 -6.74
N SER A 57 14.29 -8.19 -5.84
CA SER A 57 15.33 -7.33 -5.27
C SER A 57 15.85 -7.83 -3.92
N ARG A 58 15.21 -8.85 -3.32
CA ARG A 58 15.54 -9.32 -1.96
C ARG A 58 17.01 -9.63 -1.76
N ALA A 59 17.65 -10.30 -2.72
CA ALA A 59 19.05 -10.65 -2.63
C ALA A 59 19.94 -9.41 -2.47
N ALA A 60 19.67 -8.34 -3.24
CA ALA A 60 20.44 -7.10 -3.18
C ALA A 60 20.23 -6.36 -1.84
N TYR A 61 19.00 -6.30 -1.35
CA TYR A 61 18.68 -5.64 -0.08
C TYR A 61 19.20 -6.42 1.14
N ALA A 62 19.19 -7.75 1.10
CA ALA A 62 19.66 -8.60 2.19
C ALA A 62 21.18 -8.48 2.43
N THR A 63 21.96 -8.06 1.43
CA THR A 63 23.41 -7.88 1.54
C THR A 63 23.84 -6.43 1.72
N ALA A 64 22.95 -5.47 1.44
CA ALA A 64 23.33 -4.05 1.44
C ALA A 64 23.44 -3.46 2.86
N PRO A 65 24.39 -2.52 3.09
CA PRO A 65 24.52 -1.83 4.36
C PRO A 65 23.21 -1.16 4.79
N VAL A 66 22.91 -1.17 6.09
CA VAL A 66 21.65 -0.69 6.71
C VAL A 66 20.42 -1.53 6.31
N TRP A 67 20.22 -1.83 5.04
CA TRP A 67 19.10 -2.61 4.52
C TRP A 67 19.08 -4.06 5.02
N LYS A 68 20.25 -4.64 5.30
CA LYS A 68 20.39 -5.97 5.91
C LYS A 68 19.89 -6.04 7.37
N GLU A 69 19.74 -4.90 8.05
CA GLU A 69 19.31 -4.83 9.45
C GLU A 69 17.78 -5.01 9.61
N PHE A 70 17.03 -4.92 8.51
CA PHE A 70 15.59 -5.14 8.49
C PHE A 70 15.29 -6.65 8.59
N LYS A 71 14.55 -7.03 9.64
CA LYS A 71 14.12 -8.44 9.82
C LYS A 71 12.87 -8.80 9.02
N GLN A 72 12.09 -7.79 8.64
CA GLN A 72 10.82 -7.96 7.91
C GLN A 72 10.93 -7.37 6.52
N ILE A 73 11.40 -8.16 5.55
CA ILE A 73 11.51 -7.76 4.15
C ILE A 73 10.39 -8.43 3.35
N VAL A 74 9.53 -7.63 2.72
CA VAL A 74 8.40 -8.07 1.90
C VAL A 74 8.62 -7.63 0.45
N GLU A 75 8.55 -8.59 -0.47
CA GLU A 75 8.64 -8.32 -1.90
C GLU A 75 7.26 -7.98 -2.46
N SER A 76 7.14 -6.81 -3.09
CA SER A 76 5.94 -6.33 -3.76
C SER A 76 6.05 -6.56 -5.27
N THR A 77 5.07 -7.24 -5.86
CA THR A 77 4.94 -7.50 -7.31
C THR A 77 4.52 -6.26 -8.12
N VAL A 78 4.12 -5.20 -7.44
CA VAL A 78 3.63 -3.98 -8.06
C VAL A 78 4.82 -3.03 -8.13
N ALA A 79 5.12 -2.46 -9.30
CA ALA A 79 5.88 -1.21 -9.36
C ALA A 79 5.18 -0.25 -8.41
N ASN A 80 5.72 -0.05 -7.20
CA ASN A 80 5.06 0.48 -5.99
C ASN A 80 4.32 1.82 -6.25
N ILE A 81 3.17 1.76 -6.92
CA ILE A 81 2.07 2.69 -6.76
C ILE A 81 1.65 2.44 -5.31
N VAL A 82 1.59 3.51 -4.53
CA VAL A 82 0.96 3.50 -3.20
C VAL A 82 -0.31 2.70 -3.36
N LEU A 83 -0.40 1.51 -2.77
CA LEU A 83 -1.66 0.79 -2.80
C LEU A 83 -2.62 1.71 -2.03
N PRO A 84 -3.68 2.22 -2.68
CA PRO A 84 -4.56 3.14 -2.02
C PRO A 84 -5.04 2.49 -0.72
N GLU A 85 -5.13 3.29 0.35
CA GLU A 85 -5.54 2.82 1.68
C GLU A 85 -6.84 2.00 1.58
N ALA A 86 -7.69 2.34 0.61
CA ALA A 86 -8.80 1.55 0.14
C ALA A 86 -8.55 0.92 -1.25
N ARG A 87 -8.88 -0.36 -1.41
CA ARG A 87 -8.98 -1.02 -2.73
C ARG A 87 -10.42 -1.37 -3.02
N ILE A 88 -10.91 -0.95 -4.19
CA ILE A 88 -12.24 -1.28 -4.68
C ILE A 88 -12.06 -1.99 -6.02
N TYR A 89 -12.50 -3.24 -6.12
CA TYR A 89 -12.31 -4.06 -7.32
C TYR A 89 -13.39 -5.13 -7.45
N THR A 90 -13.38 -5.85 -8.57
CA THR A 90 -14.33 -6.92 -8.86
C THR A 90 -13.62 -8.25 -9.02
N THR A 91 -14.26 -9.32 -8.53
CA THR A 91 -13.81 -10.69 -8.74
C THR A 91 -15.00 -11.64 -8.72
N LYS A 92 -15.13 -12.50 -9.74
CA LYS A 92 -16.17 -13.55 -9.83
C LYS A 92 -17.59 -13.07 -9.50
N GLY A 93 -18.06 -11.98 -10.12
CA GLY A 93 -19.40 -11.44 -9.88
C GLY A 93 -19.59 -10.79 -8.50
N ARG A 94 -18.51 -10.34 -7.86
CA ARG A 94 -18.55 -9.70 -6.55
C ARG A 94 -17.81 -8.38 -6.56
N LEU A 95 -18.36 -7.42 -5.82
CA LEU A 95 -17.64 -6.24 -5.36
C LEU A 95 -16.77 -6.62 -4.16
N CYS A 96 -15.47 -6.35 -4.25
CA CYS A 96 -14.52 -6.52 -3.17
C CYS A 96 -13.98 -5.16 -2.72
N LEU A 97 -13.93 -4.97 -1.41
CA LEU A 97 -13.47 -3.76 -0.75
C LEU A 97 -12.39 -4.17 0.26
N SER A 98 -11.22 -3.55 0.22
CA SER A 98 -10.22 -3.63 1.28
C SER A 98 -10.07 -2.24 1.85
N LEU A 99 -10.40 -2.02 3.12
CA LEU A 99 -10.61 -0.68 3.70
C LEU A 99 -9.78 -0.46 4.98
N PRO A 100 -9.30 0.76 5.27
CA PRO A 100 -8.53 1.04 6.48
C PRO A 100 -9.41 1.18 7.73
N HIS A 101 -10.65 1.65 7.55
CA HIS A 101 -11.63 1.90 8.60
C HIS A 101 -13.04 1.57 8.10
N THR A 102 -13.98 1.42 9.03
CA THR A 102 -15.38 1.20 8.71
C THR A 102 -15.99 2.43 8.05
N VAL A 103 -16.53 2.28 6.83
CA VAL A 103 -17.13 3.38 6.06
C VAL A 103 -18.49 2.99 5.48
N LEU A 104 -19.36 3.99 5.30
CA LEU A 104 -20.59 3.81 4.54
C LEU A 104 -20.24 3.68 3.05
N THR A 105 -20.71 2.60 2.43
CA THR A 105 -20.49 2.30 1.03
C THR A 105 -21.80 2.32 0.27
N GLN A 106 -21.82 3.06 -0.83
CA GLN A 106 -22.95 3.23 -1.73
C GLN A 106 -22.55 2.76 -3.12
N VAL A 107 -23.42 1.97 -3.75
CA VAL A 107 -23.22 1.41 -5.09
C VAL A 107 -24.26 2.02 -6.01
N TYR A 108 -23.82 2.72 -7.05
CA TYR A 108 -24.67 3.37 -8.04
C TYR A 108 -24.53 2.71 -9.40
N ASN A 109 -25.60 2.67 -10.18
CA ASN A 109 -25.54 2.35 -11.60
C ASN A 109 -25.13 3.61 -12.42
N LEU A 110 -24.95 3.48 -13.73
CA LEU A 110 -24.55 4.59 -14.60
C LEU A 110 -25.65 5.66 -14.82
N SER A 111 -26.91 5.36 -14.53
CA SER A 111 -27.98 6.38 -14.55
C SER A 111 -28.06 7.19 -13.26
N GLY A 112 -27.17 6.94 -12.29
CA GLY A 112 -27.14 7.62 -10.99
C GLY A 112 -28.09 7.02 -9.95
N GLY A 113 -28.78 5.92 -10.28
CA GLY A 113 -29.64 5.19 -9.34
C GLY A 113 -28.82 4.43 -8.30
N LEU A 114 -29.18 4.56 -7.03
CA LEU A 114 -28.60 3.79 -5.92
C LEU A 114 -29.08 2.33 -5.99
N VAL A 115 -28.14 1.39 -6.11
CA VAL A 115 -28.39 -0.06 -6.18
C VAL A 115 -28.25 -0.70 -4.81
N HIS A 116 -27.21 -0.34 -4.06
CA HIS A 116 -26.96 -0.85 -2.71
C HIS A 116 -26.36 0.21 -1.79
N THR A 117 -26.65 0.06 -0.50
CA THR A 117 -26.01 0.83 0.58
C THR A 117 -25.73 -0.10 1.76
N PHE A 118 -24.52 -0.06 2.31
CA PHE A 118 -24.13 -0.86 3.46
C PHE A 118 -22.93 -0.25 4.18
N ARG A 119 -22.72 -0.63 5.44
CA ARG A 119 -21.47 -0.31 6.15
C ARG A 119 -20.45 -1.42 5.88
N ALA A 120 -19.33 -1.06 5.28
CA ALA A 120 -18.20 -1.94 5.07
C ALA A 120 -17.21 -1.74 6.22
N SER A 121 -16.78 -2.82 6.86
CA SER A 121 -15.85 -2.76 8.00
C SER A 121 -14.41 -2.52 7.55
N ALA A 122 -13.52 -2.15 8.47
CA ALA A 122 -12.08 -2.21 8.21
C ALA A 122 -11.64 -3.64 7.81
N GLY A 123 -10.70 -3.74 6.89
CA GLY A 123 -10.26 -5.00 6.28
C GLY A 123 -11.06 -5.36 5.02
N ASP A 124 -11.10 -6.66 4.72
CA ASP A 124 -11.69 -7.17 3.48
C ASP A 124 -13.20 -7.42 3.62
N ASN A 125 -13.96 -6.91 2.68
CA ASN A 125 -15.41 -7.11 2.55
C ASN A 125 -15.73 -7.57 1.14
N SER A 126 -16.75 -8.41 0.99
CA SER A 126 -17.25 -8.80 -0.33
C SER A 126 -18.76 -8.88 -0.38
N VAL A 127 -19.35 -8.34 -1.44
CA VAL A 127 -20.80 -8.34 -1.67
C VAL A 127 -21.08 -8.86 -3.08
N PRO A 128 -22.03 -9.80 -3.26
CA PRO A 128 -22.47 -10.18 -4.61
C PRO A 128 -22.99 -8.97 -5.36
N LEU A 129 -22.63 -8.84 -6.64
CA LEU A 129 -23.12 -7.76 -7.47
C LEU A 129 -23.37 -8.32 -8.88
N ALA A 130 -24.53 -8.00 -9.46
CA ALA A 130 -24.85 -8.47 -10.80
C ALA A 130 -23.86 -7.93 -11.84
N ALA A 131 -23.77 -8.60 -13.00
CA ALA A 131 -22.96 -8.13 -14.10
C ALA A 131 -23.46 -6.74 -14.57
N GLY A 132 -22.52 -5.82 -14.79
CA GLY A 132 -22.85 -4.44 -15.10
C GLY A 132 -21.75 -3.45 -14.75
N VAL A 133 -22.03 -2.17 -14.99
CA VAL A 133 -21.11 -1.06 -14.71
C VAL A 133 -21.65 -0.24 -13.56
N TYR A 134 -20.81 0.00 -12.55
CA TYR A 134 -21.20 0.66 -11.31
C TYR A 134 -20.20 1.73 -10.89
N ILE A 135 -20.68 2.72 -10.14
CA ILE A 135 -19.86 3.67 -9.38
C ILE A 135 -19.97 3.29 -7.91
N ILE A 136 -18.84 3.02 -7.26
CA ILE A 136 -18.77 2.72 -5.83
C ILE A 136 -18.27 3.95 -5.11
N ARG A 137 -19.00 4.40 -4.09
CA ARG A 137 -18.59 5.45 -3.17
C ARG A 137 -18.46 4.87 -1.77
N ALA A 138 -17.24 4.75 -1.25
CA ALA A 138 -16.95 4.28 0.09
C ALA A 138 -16.31 5.42 0.89
N GLY A 139 -17.10 6.16 1.66
CA GLY A 139 -16.65 7.43 2.26
C GLY A 139 -16.15 8.43 1.20
N GLU A 140 -14.88 8.82 1.31
CA GLU A 140 -14.19 9.71 0.36
C GLU A 140 -13.73 8.97 -0.92
N TYR A 141 -13.66 7.65 -0.90
CA TYR A 141 -13.19 6.85 -2.03
C TYR A 141 -14.29 6.68 -3.06
N THR A 142 -14.02 7.01 -4.33
CA THR A 142 -14.95 6.78 -5.44
C THR A 142 -14.27 6.06 -6.58
N GLN A 143 -14.88 4.97 -7.08
CA GLN A 143 -14.32 4.18 -8.17
C GLN A 143 -15.40 3.59 -9.09
N LYS A 144 -15.18 3.73 -10.40
CA LYS A 144 -15.97 3.02 -11.42
C LYS A 144 -15.45 1.59 -11.53
N ILE A 145 -16.36 0.62 -11.50
CA ILE A 145 -16.05 -0.79 -11.66
C ILE A 145 -16.92 -1.44 -12.74
N ILE A 146 -16.43 -2.55 -13.28
CA ILE A 146 -17.16 -3.39 -14.22
C ILE A 146 -17.20 -4.80 -13.61
N VAL A 147 -18.39 -5.35 -13.49
CA VAL A 147 -18.64 -6.73 -13.08
C VAL A 147 -18.97 -7.53 -14.33
N ASN A 148 -18.18 -8.56 -14.60
CA ASN A 148 -18.42 -9.53 -15.68
C ASN A 148 -19.05 -10.80 -15.12
#